data_AF-A0A430HZI6-F1
#
_entry.id   AF-A0A430HZI6-F1
#
_cell.length_a   1.000
_cell.length_b   1.000
_cell.length_c   1.000
_cell.angle_alpha   90.00
_cell.angle_beta   90.00
_cell.angle_gamma   90.00
#
_symmetry.space_group_name_H-M   'P 1'
#
loop_
_entity.id
_entity.type
_entity.pdbx_description
1 polymer ?
#
loop_
_entity_poly.entity_id
_entity_poly.type
_entity_poly.pdbx_seq_one_letter_code
_entity_poly.pdbx_strand_id
1 'polypeptide(L)'
;MRIRLFTAALLGTALTLTACASDSGTDTGTGADGEATACGDVTVEDTAFAPYLDLATIPTDVDLDMQEVQIREDHFDACQLLSWLIVDGTLGADPAFGVVFFHEGELVRDTSVLAGDIAASTRVSETAVSVDYPSGDDTWTVEHAWENGRMMLSAGDVPEFTTDVLRGAHLDLLRAPGQ
;
A
#
# COMPACT_ATOMS: atom_id res chain seq x y z
N MET A 1 -6.22 38.81 -43.42
CA MET A 1 -7.21 38.32 -42.43
C MET A 1 -6.68 38.66 -41.03
N ARG A 2 -7.56 39.02 -40.10
CA ARG A 2 -7.35 39.98 -39.00
C ARG A 2 -6.33 39.53 -37.93
N ILE A 3 -5.41 40.45 -37.60
CA ILE A 3 -4.61 40.50 -36.37
C ILE A 3 -5.52 40.96 -35.22
N ARG A 4 -5.46 40.30 -34.06
CA ARG A 4 -5.74 40.90 -32.75
C ARG A 4 -4.82 40.32 -31.66
N LEU A 5 -3.93 41.18 -31.19
CA LEU A 5 -3.31 41.15 -29.86
C LEU A 5 -4.41 41.13 -28.78
N PHE A 6 -4.19 40.40 -27.69
CA PHE A 6 -4.64 40.84 -26.36
C PHE A 6 -3.61 40.49 -25.28
N THR A 7 -3.55 41.41 -24.35
CA THR A 7 -2.50 41.77 -23.41
C THR A 7 -2.49 40.89 -22.15
N ALA A 8 -1.31 40.83 -21.53
CA ALA A 8 -0.94 40.17 -20.28
C ALA A 8 -1.77 40.52 -19.04
N ALA A 9 -1.75 39.62 -18.05
CA ALA A 9 -1.85 39.96 -16.63
C ALA A 9 -0.95 39.01 -15.81
N LEU A 10 0.15 39.58 -15.31
CA LEU A 10 0.97 39.07 -14.20
C LEU A 10 0.20 39.30 -12.90
N LEU A 11 0.05 38.29 -12.05
CA LEU A 11 -0.09 38.47 -10.60
C LEU A 11 0.63 37.34 -9.89
N GLY A 12 1.75 37.70 -9.26
CA GLY A 12 2.47 36.84 -8.33
C GLY A 12 1.88 36.90 -6.93
N THR A 13 2.14 35.87 -6.15
CA THR A 13 2.13 35.97 -4.68
C THR A 13 3.21 35.03 -4.16
N ALA A 14 4.29 35.64 -3.67
CA ALA A 14 5.31 34.97 -2.89
C ALA A 14 4.78 34.77 -1.46
N LEU A 15 4.83 33.54 -0.94
CA LEU A 15 4.61 33.24 0.47
C LEU A 15 5.97 32.93 1.10
N THR A 16 6.46 33.88 1.88
CA THR A 16 7.67 33.75 2.71
C THR A 16 7.33 33.29 4.11
N LEU A 17 8.00 32.22 4.53
CA LEU A 17 8.57 31.87 5.85
C LEU A 17 7.75 32.08 7.13
N THR A 18 7.61 31.01 7.91
CA THR A 18 7.68 31.10 9.38
C THR A 18 8.50 29.93 9.91
N ALA A 19 9.71 30.23 10.37
CA ALA A 19 10.53 29.34 11.18
C ALA A 19 9.99 29.35 12.62
N CYS A 20 9.63 28.20 13.17
CA CYS A 20 9.46 28.07 14.62
C CYS A 20 10.79 27.76 15.26
N ALA A 21 11.16 28.64 16.20
CA ALA A 21 12.31 28.51 17.06
C ALA A 21 12.12 27.33 18.02
N SER A 22 13.24 26.66 18.30
CA SER A 22 13.39 25.64 19.33
C SER A 22 13.01 26.19 20.71
N ASP A 23 12.14 25.48 21.42
CA ASP A 23 11.97 25.61 22.86
C ASP A 23 12.75 24.47 23.53
N SER A 24 13.81 24.86 24.24
CA SER A 24 14.64 23.94 25.03
C SER A 24 13.99 23.72 26.39
N GLY A 25 12.98 22.86 26.44
CA GLY A 25 12.39 22.36 27.68
C GLY A 25 13.27 21.29 28.32
N THR A 26 13.98 21.67 29.39
CA THR A 26 14.61 20.69 30.30
C THR A 26 13.51 20.10 31.16
N ASP A 27 13.04 18.90 30.83
CA ASP A 27 12.21 18.12 31.75
C ASP A 27 12.95 16.87 32.21
N THR A 28 13.05 16.75 33.52
CA THR A 28 13.88 15.79 34.23
C THR A 28 12.98 14.61 34.58
N GLY A 29 12.80 13.70 33.64
CA GLY A 29 12.02 12.48 33.81
C GLY A 29 12.90 11.24 33.69
N THR A 30 13.46 10.77 34.80
CA THR A 30 14.08 9.45 34.90
C THR A 30 13.03 8.36 34.67
N GLY A 31 13.13 7.61 33.59
CA GLY A 31 12.28 6.43 33.39
C GLY A 31 12.44 5.77 32.02
N ALA A 32 13.37 4.82 31.93
CA ALA A 32 13.59 3.86 30.85
C ALA A 32 13.84 4.44 29.44
N ASP A 33 15.11 4.43 29.04
CA ASP A 33 15.55 4.51 27.64
C ASP A 33 15.00 3.30 26.86
N GLY A 34 13.73 3.36 26.49
CA GLY A 34 13.26 2.77 25.24
C GLY A 34 13.53 3.81 24.18
N GLU A 35 14.61 3.65 23.43
CA GLU A 35 14.91 4.46 22.25
C GLU A 35 13.66 4.42 21.35
N ALA A 36 12.90 5.52 21.33
CA ALA A 36 11.80 5.67 20.40
C ALA A 36 12.44 5.80 19.02
N THR A 37 12.62 4.68 18.33
CA THR A 37 13.09 4.67 16.95
C THR A 37 12.22 5.62 16.15
N ALA A 38 12.82 6.65 15.57
CA ALA A 38 12.09 7.52 14.66
C ALA A 38 11.59 6.66 13.50
N CYS A 39 10.34 6.84 13.05
CA CYS A 39 9.76 6.02 11.98
C CYS A 39 10.62 5.96 10.71
N GLY A 40 11.48 6.96 10.46
CA GLY A 40 12.38 7.00 9.31
C GLY A 40 13.54 5.99 9.34
N ASP A 41 13.82 5.37 10.49
CA ASP A 41 14.86 4.35 10.62
C ASP A 41 14.30 2.92 10.56
N VAL A 42 12.97 2.77 10.48
CA VAL A 42 12.29 1.47 10.38
C VAL A 42 12.34 0.99 8.94
N THR A 43 12.85 -0.22 8.71
CA THR A 43 12.82 -0.88 7.40
C THR A 43 11.80 -2.01 7.36
N VAL A 44 11.57 -2.61 6.19
CA VAL A 44 10.66 -3.75 6.04
C VAL A 44 11.09 -4.93 6.91
N GLU A 45 12.41 -5.13 7.08
CA GLU A 45 13.02 -6.17 7.91
C GLU A 45 12.75 -6.00 9.41
N ASP A 46 12.35 -4.80 9.85
CA ASP A 46 11.95 -4.55 11.24
C ASP A 46 10.46 -4.85 11.49
N THR A 47 9.69 -5.12 10.43
CA THR A 47 8.24 -5.31 10.52
C THR A 47 7.84 -6.77 10.76
N ALA A 48 6.56 -6.99 11.07
CA ALA A 48 5.97 -8.33 11.13
C ALA A 48 5.96 -9.07 9.78
N PHE A 49 6.33 -8.41 8.67
CA PHE A 49 6.46 -9.03 7.36
C PHE A 49 7.80 -9.73 7.15
N ALA A 50 8.85 -9.34 7.89
CA ALA A 50 10.21 -9.87 7.73
C ALA A 50 10.32 -11.41 7.71
N PRO A 51 9.60 -12.17 8.56
CA PRO A 51 9.67 -13.63 8.52
C PRO A 51 9.25 -14.25 7.19
N TYR A 52 8.35 -13.60 6.44
CA TYR A 52 7.89 -14.10 5.14
C TYR A 52 8.95 -13.91 4.05
N LEU A 53 9.81 -12.89 4.19
CA LEU A 53 10.97 -12.68 3.33
C LEU A 53 12.07 -13.70 3.63
N ASP A 54 12.36 -13.93 4.91
CA ASP A 54 13.37 -14.90 5.34
C ASP A 54 13.03 -16.34 4.91
N LEU A 55 11.74 -16.70 4.99
CA LEU A 55 11.24 -18.00 4.57
C LEU A 55 10.97 -18.08 3.06
N ALA A 56 10.94 -16.93 2.37
CA ALA A 56 10.47 -16.78 1.01
C ALA A 56 9.08 -17.42 0.78
N THR A 57 8.19 -17.29 1.77
CA THR A 57 6.84 -17.88 1.77
C THR A 57 5.82 -16.94 2.40
N ILE A 58 4.70 -16.71 1.71
CA ILE A 58 3.53 -16.02 2.25
C ILE A 58 2.36 -17.01 2.32
N PRO A 59 1.79 -17.28 3.50
CA PRO A 59 0.56 -18.03 3.62
C PRO A 59 -0.57 -17.34 2.86
N THR A 60 -1.36 -18.09 2.12
CA THR A 60 -2.55 -17.54 1.45
C THR A 60 -3.82 -18.20 1.97
N ASP A 61 -4.97 -17.59 1.69
CA ASP A 61 -6.28 -18.15 2.05
C ASP A 61 -6.72 -19.30 1.11
N VAL A 62 -5.95 -19.57 0.05
CA VAL A 62 -6.17 -20.74 -0.81
C VAL A 62 -5.29 -21.91 -0.35
N ASP A 63 -5.59 -23.14 -0.80
CA ASP A 63 -4.88 -24.37 -0.39
C ASP A 63 -3.37 -24.40 -0.73
N LEU A 64 -2.79 -23.31 -1.24
CA LEU A 64 -1.40 -23.17 -1.65
C LEU A 64 -0.78 -21.90 -1.08
N ASP A 65 0.38 -22.04 -0.43
CA ASP A 65 1.19 -20.89 -0.05
C ASP A 65 1.90 -20.29 -1.27
N MET A 66 2.13 -18.97 -1.24
CA MET A 66 2.95 -18.30 -2.22
C MET A 66 4.42 -18.52 -1.86
N GLN A 67 5.18 -19.13 -2.76
CA GLN A 67 6.56 -19.54 -2.57
C GLN A 67 7.53 -18.64 -3.37
N GLU A 68 8.81 -18.68 -3.01
CA GLU A 68 9.89 -17.94 -3.67
C GLU A 68 9.67 -16.43 -3.64
N VAL A 69 9.05 -15.94 -2.55
CA VAL A 69 8.65 -14.55 -2.39
C VAL A 69 9.83 -13.60 -2.46
N GLN A 70 9.74 -12.59 -3.32
CA GLN A 70 10.70 -11.48 -3.39
C GLN A 70 9.97 -10.14 -3.51
N ILE A 71 10.62 -9.07 -3.06
CA ILE A 71 10.12 -7.70 -3.26
C ILE A 71 10.46 -7.27 -4.68
N ARG A 72 9.42 -7.00 -5.46
CA ARG A 72 9.51 -6.48 -6.82
C ARG A 72 9.54 -4.96 -6.84
N GLU A 73 8.68 -4.32 -6.05
CA GLU A 73 8.64 -2.87 -5.86
C GLU A 73 8.50 -2.54 -4.38
N ASP A 74 9.33 -1.60 -3.92
CA ASP A 74 9.36 -1.14 -2.53
C ASP A 74 8.82 0.28 -2.43
N HIS A 75 7.61 0.42 -1.87
CA HIS A 75 7.00 1.70 -1.52
C HIS A 75 6.78 1.80 0.00
N PHE A 76 7.56 1.06 0.80
CA PHE A 76 7.48 1.08 2.25
C PHE A 76 8.02 2.40 2.83
N ASP A 77 7.24 2.98 3.73
CA ASP A 77 7.63 4.13 4.54
C ASP A 77 6.80 4.06 5.83
N ALA A 78 7.47 3.83 6.96
CA ALA A 78 6.81 3.70 8.25
C ALA A 78 6.29 5.05 8.80
N CYS A 79 6.70 6.18 8.23
CA CYS A 79 6.17 7.49 8.57
C CYS A 79 4.90 7.85 7.77
N GLN A 80 4.54 7.05 6.76
CA GLN A 80 3.34 7.27 5.97
C GLN A 80 2.16 6.50 6.54
N LEU A 81 0.96 7.10 6.45
CA LEU A 81 -0.26 6.50 6.96
C LEU A 81 -0.59 5.18 6.25
N LEU A 82 -0.35 5.11 4.95
CA LEU A 82 -0.41 3.88 4.16
C LEU A 82 0.83 3.76 3.29
N SER A 83 1.54 2.64 3.38
CA SER A 83 2.65 2.25 2.50
C SER A 83 2.46 0.81 2.03
N TRP A 84 3.18 0.38 0.99
CA TRP A 84 2.98 -0.96 0.42
C TRP A 84 4.23 -1.53 -0.23
N LEU A 85 4.21 -2.84 -0.45
CA LEU A 85 5.17 -3.57 -1.27
C LEU A 85 4.42 -4.29 -2.38
N ILE A 86 5.04 -4.41 -3.55
CA ILE A 86 4.63 -5.40 -4.54
C ILE A 86 5.62 -6.54 -4.47
N VAL A 87 5.09 -7.75 -4.29
CA VAL A 87 5.87 -8.99 -4.23
C VAL A 87 5.56 -9.87 -5.42
N ASP A 88 6.57 -10.62 -5.86
CA ASP A 88 6.44 -11.70 -6.83
C ASP A 88 6.79 -13.05 -6.17
N GLY A 89 6.40 -14.14 -6.83
CA GLY A 89 6.59 -15.50 -6.35
C GLY A 89 5.79 -16.49 -7.19
N THR A 90 5.45 -17.63 -6.59
CA THR A 90 4.75 -18.71 -7.29
C THR A 90 3.64 -19.31 -6.43
N LEU A 91 2.51 -19.65 -7.06
CA LEU A 91 1.47 -20.51 -6.48
C LEU A 91 1.50 -21.86 -7.21
N GLY A 92 2.12 -22.86 -6.58
CA GLY A 92 2.39 -24.13 -7.25
C GLY A 92 3.42 -23.98 -8.38
N ALA A 93 2.97 -24.04 -9.63
CA ALA A 93 3.82 -23.85 -10.81
C ALA A 93 3.59 -22.52 -11.53
N ASP A 94 2.59 -21.75 -11.10
CA ASP A 94 2.16 -20.54 -11.78
C ASP A 94 2.76 -19.30 -11.10
N PRO A 95 3.26 -18.31 -11.87
CA PRO A 95 3.67 -17.03 -11.32
C PRO A 95 2.51 -16.34 -10.58
N ALA A 96 2.82 -15.78 -9.42
CA ALA A 96 1.88 -15.07 -8.57
C ALA A 96 2.47 -13.75 -8.12
N PHE A 97 1.58 -12.78 -7.87
CA PHE A 97 1.95 -11.45 -7.44
C PHE A 97 1.03 -11.01 -6.31
N GLY A 98 1.55 -10.21 -5.39
CA GLY A 98 0.79 -9.75 -4.23
C GLY A 98 1.09 -8.31 -3.90
N VAL A 99 0.13 -7.67 -3.25
CA VAL A 99 0.32 -6.35 -2.63
C VAL A 99 0.25 -6.51 -1.13
N VAL A 100 1.32 -6.09 -0.45
CA VAL A 100 1.44 -6.13 1.00
C VAL A 100 1.31 -4.71 1.53
N PHE A 101 0.32 -4.46 2.38
CA PHE A 101 0.04 -3.13 2.89
C PHE A 101 0.55 -2.95 4.32
N PHE A 102 0.97 -1.73 4.62
CA PHE A 102 1.39 -1.30 5.94
C PHE A 102 0.66 -0.02 6.31
N HIS A 103 0.17 0.07 7.54
CA HIS A 103 -0.42 1.28 8.09
C HIS A 103 0.45 1.79 9.22
N GLU A 104 1.03 3.00 9.06
CA GLU A 104 1.96 3.59 10.04
C GLU A 104 3.12 2.64 10.43
N GLY A 105 3.66 1.93 9.43
CA GLY A 105 4.75 0.95 9.60
C GLY A 105 4.30 -0.44 10.11
N GLU A 106 3.03 -0.62 10.49
CA GLU A 106 2.51 -1.90 10.93
C GLU A 106 1.90 -2.70 9.77
N LEU A 107 2.22 -3.99 9.70
CA LEU A 107 1.67 -4.89 8.67
C LEU A 107 0.14 -4.99 8.79
N VAL A 108 -0.56 -4.64 7.70
CA VAL A 108 -1.99 -4.91 7.57
C VAL A 108 -2.18 -6.39 7.27
N ARG A 109 -2.83 -7.11 8.19
CA ARG A 109 -3.13 -8.53 8.04
C ARG A 109 -4.34 -8.70 7.13
N ASP A 110 -4.11 -8.64 5.82
CA ASP A 110 -5.00 -9.07 4.73
C ASP A 110 -4.26 -8.82 3.41
N THR A 111 -3.26 -9.65 3.11
CA THR A 111 -2.51 -9.53 1.86
C THR A 111 -3.27 -10.20 0.73
N SER A 112 -3.73 -9.43 -0.24
CA SER A 112 -4.30 -9.98 -1.46
C SER A 112 -3.17 -10.58 -2.32
N VAL A 113 -3.10 -11.91 -2.37
CA VAL A 113 -2.30 -12.63 -3.36
C VAL A 113 -3.17 -12.90 -4.58
N LEU A 114 -2.65 -12.59 -5.76
CA LEU A 114 -3.35 -12.69 -7.02
C LEU A 114 -2.56 -13.57 -8.00
N ALA A 115 -3.30 -14.40 -8.73
CA ALA A 115 -2.76 -15.13 -9.86
C ALA A 115 -2.75 -14.18 -11.08
N GLY A 116 -1.56 -13.84 -11.57
CA GLY A 116 -1.38 -12.88 -12.67
C GLY A 116 -0.60 -11.64 -12.26
N ASP A 117 -0.04 -10.96 -13.26
CA ASP A 117 0.91 -9.86 -13.08
C ASP A 117 0.25 -8.59 -12.49
N ILE A 118 1.06 -7.70 -11.94
CA ILE A 118 0.71 -6.33 -11.57
C ILE A 118 1.46 -5.41 -12.52
N ALA A 119 0.74 -4.61 -13.31
CA ALA A 119 1.34 -3.72 -14.29
C ALA A 119 1.91 -2.44 -13.65
N ALA A 120 1.21 -1.88 -12.67
CA ALA A 120 1.62 -0.67 -11.97
C ALA A 120 0.92 -0.53 -10.61
N SER A 121 1.51 0.27 -9.73
CA SER A 121 0.82 0.83 -8.57
C SER A 121 1.04 2.34 -8.48
N THR A 122 0.04 3.07 -8.00
CA THR A 122 0.10 4.53 -7.88
C THR A 122 -0.62 4.99 -6.62
N ARG A 123 0.03 5.83 -5.82
CA ARG A 123 -0.62 6.50 -4.69
C ARG A 123 -1.74 7.43 -5.19
N VAL A 124 -2.95 7.26 -4.66
CA VAL A 124 -4.11 8.12 -4.97
C VAL A 124 -4.30 9.17 -3.87
N SER A 125 -4.08 8.77 -2.61
CA SER A 125 -4.15 9.66 -1.45
C SER A 125 -3.21 9.19 -0.32
N GLU A 126 -3.23 9.87 0.82
CA GLU A 126 -2.49 9.42 2.01
C GLU A 126 -2.97 8.05 2.51
N THR A 127 -4.23 7.68 2.23
CA THR A 127 -4.86 6.43 2.68
C THR A 127 -5.27 5.51 1.53
N ALA A 128 -4.93 5.81 0.26
CA ALA A 128 -5.38 5.01 -0.88
C ALA A 128 -4.31 4.81 -1.96
N VAL A 129 -4.32 3.62 -2.55
CA VAL A 129 -3.42 3.15 -3.62
C VAL A 129 -4.24 2.51 -4.72
N SER A 130 -3.95 2.89 -5.96
CA SER A 130 -4.49 2.28 -7.17
C SER A 130 -3.50 1.24 -7.69
N VAL A 131 -3.97 0.03 -7.99
CA VAL A 131 -3.16 -1.06 -8.54
C VAL A 131 -3.76 -1.52 -9.86
N ASP A 132 -2.93 -1.56 -10.89
CA ASP A 132 -3.30 -1.89 -12.25
C ASP A 132 -2.89 -3.33 -12.58
N TYR A 133 -3.81 -4.08 -13.16
CA TYR A 133 -3.66 -5.49 -13.48
C TYR A 133 -3.91 -5.71 -14.96
N PRO A 134 -2.97 -6.32 -15.70
CA PRO A 134 -3.17 -6.65 -17.10
C PRO A 134 -4.17 -7.80 -17.25
N SER A 135 -5.04 -7.70 -18.25
CA SER A 135 -6.01 -8.73 -18.63
C SER A 135 -6.12 -8.81 -20.15
N GLY A 136 -5.26 -9.62 -20.78
CA GLY A 136 -5.18 -9.69 -22.24
C GLY A 136 -4.58 -8.40 -22.81
N ASP A 137 -5.34 -7.72 -23.68
CA ASP A 137 -4.96 -6.43 -24.25
C ASP A 137 -5.45 -5.23 -23.41
N ASP A 138 -6.18 -5.48 -22.33
CA ASP A 138 -6.77 -4.48 -21.46
C ASP A 138 -6.05 -4.43 -20.09
N THR A 139 -6.31 -3.35 -19.34
CA THR A 139 -5.90 -3.20 -17.94
C THR A 139 -7.14 -2.91 -17.11
N TRP A 140 -7.26 -3.54 -15.95
CA TRP A 140 -8.24 -3.18 -14.93
C TRP A 140 -7.54 -2.66 -13.69
N THR A 141 -8.22 -1.79 -12.96
CA THR A 141 -7.65 -1.03 -11.85
C THR A 141 -8.47 -1.26 -10.59
N VAL A 142 -7.81 -1.61 -9.49
CA VAL A 142 -8.44 -1.67 -8.17
C VAL A 142 -7.82 -0.65 -7.24
N GLU A 143 -8.68 0.11 -6.57
CA GLU A 143 -8.28 1.03 -5.52
C GLU A 143 -8.40 0.34 -4.17
N HIS A 144 -7.30 0.34 -3.43
CA HIS A 144 -7.17 -0.13 -2.06
C HIS A 144 -7.13 1.11 -1.16
N ALA A 145 -8.11 1.26 -0.28
CA ALA A 145 -8.23 2.40 0.62
C ALA A 145 -8.33 1.95 2.07
N TRP A 146 -7.57 2.59 2.96
CA TRP A 146 -7.71 2.37 4.40
C TRP A 146 -8.87 3.21 4.95
N GLU A 147 -9.92 2.52 5.43
CA GLU A 147 -11.10 3.18 6.00
C GLU A 147 -11.62 2.40 7.21
N ASN A 148 -11.99 3.12 8.27
CA ASN A 148 -12.59 2.53 9.48
C ASN A 148 -11.75 1.39 10.10
N GLY A 149 -10.42 1.48 10.02
CA GLY A 149 -9.49 0.51 10.61
C GLY A 149 -9.31 -0.78 9.81
N ARG A 150 -9.66 -0.80 8.52
CA ARG A 150 -9.44 -1.94 7.63
C ARG A 150 -9.15 -1.50 6.20
N MET A 151 -8.56 -2.40 5.42
CA MET A 151 -8.43 -2.21 3.98
C MET A 151 -9.79 -2.41 3.31
N MET A 152 -10.18 -1.43 2.50
CA MET A 152 -11.37 -1.45 1.66
C MET A 152 -10.92 -1.55 0.20
N LEU A 153 -11.66 -2.35 -0.57
CA LEU A 153 -11.46 -2.47 -2.01
C LEU A 153 -12.60 -1.72 -2.69
N SER A 154 -12.25 -0.73 -3.49
CA SER A 154 -13.17 -0.15 -4.47
C SER A 154 -12.85 -0.78 -5.82
N ALA A 155 -13.74 -1.68 -6.25
CA ALA A 155 -13.70 -2.23 -7.59
C ALA A 155 -14.12 -1.15 -8.59
N GLY A 156 -13.17 -0.41 -9.14
CA GLY A 156 -13.37 0.25 -10.43
C GLY A 156 -13.48 -0.83 -11.50
N ASP A 157 -14.58 -0.86 -12.26
CA ASP A 157 -14.79 -1.71 -13.45
C ASP A 157 -14.17 -3.13 -13.40
N VAL A 158 -14.35 -3.87 -12.30
CA VAL A 158 -13.82 -5.25 -12.19
C VAL A 158 -14.67 -6.18 -13.07
N PRO A 159 -14.11 -6.86 -14.08
CA PRO A 159 -14.87 -7.79 -14.91
C PRO A 159 -15.33 -8.99 -14.06
N GLU A 160 -16.59 -9.43 -14.24
CA GLU A 160 -17.25 -10.50 -13.46
C GLU A 160 -16.51 -11.87 -13.44
N PHE A 161 -15.45 -12.05 -14.24
CA PHE A 161 -14.67 -13.29 -14.27
C PHE A 161 -13.66 -13.44 -13.11
N THR A 162 -13.25 -12.35 -12.46
CA THR A 162 -12.33 -12.42 -11.30
C THR A 162 -13.04 -12.64 -9.98
N THR A 163 -14.39 -12.66 -9.97
CA THR A 163 -15.14 -12.86 -8.73
C THR A 163 -14.82 -14.18 -8.05
N ASP A 164 -14.36 -15.24 -8.71
CA ASP A 164 -14.02 -16.50 -8.00
C ASP A 164 -12.62 -16.49 -7.35
N VAL A 165 -11.63 -15.81 -7.96
CA VAL A 165 -10.28 -15.64 -7.38
C VAL A 165 -10.31 -14.60 -6.25
N LEU A 166 -11.03 -13.50 -6.46
CA LEU A 166 -11.24 -12.49 -5.42
C LEU A 166 -12.25 -12.96 -4.35
N ARG A 167 -13.26 -13.78 -4.67
CA ARG A 167 -14.14 -14.39 -3.64
C ARG A 167 -13.39 -15.38 -2.77
N GLY A 168 -12.44 -16.14 -3.32
CA GLY A 168 -11.62 -17.06 -2.52
C GLY A 168 -10.91 -16.34 -1.37
N ALA A 169 -10.33 -15.16 -1.65
CA ALA A 169 -9.65 -14.32 -0.66
C ALA A 169 -10.60 -13.41 0.17
N HIS A 170 -11.90 -13.39 -0.12
CA HIS A 170 -12.81 -12.37 0.44
C HIS A 170 -14.13 -12.92 1.01
N LEU A 171 -14.42 -14.23 0.90
CA LEU A 171 -15.71 -14.78 1.34
C LEU A 171 -15.88 -14.89 2.86
N ASP A 172 -14.82 -14.78 3.67
CA ASP A 172 -14.95 -14.77 5.13
C ASP A 172 -15.09 -13.35 5.73
N LEU A 173 -14.73 -12.29 4.99
CA LEU A 173 -14.85 -10.90 5.46
C LEU A 173 -16.24 -10.26 5.26
N LEU A 174 -17.16 -10.95 4.58
CA LEU A 174 -18.58 -10.56 4.51
C LEU A 174 -19.49 -11.45 5.36
N ARG A 175 -18.94 -12.37 6.15
CA ARG A 175 -19.70 -13.22 7.08
C ARG A 175 -19.31 -12.96 8.54
N ALA A 176 -19.54 -11.74 9.00
CA ALA A 176 -19.67 -11.52 10.44
C ALA A 176 -20.81 -12.39 11.01
N PRO A 177 -20.62 -13.04 12.19
CA PRO A 177 -21.64 -13.89 12.78
C PRO A 177 -22.77 -13.02 13.31
N GLY A 178 -23.96 -13.23 12.76
CA GLY A 178 -25.14 -12.49 13.14
C GLY A 178 -26.41 -13.23 12.78
N GLN A 179 -26.50 -14.52 13.13
CA GLN A 179 -27.68 -15.20 13.70
C GLN A 179 -27.24 -16.46 14.46
#